data_AF-A0A226MJ95-F1
#
_entry.id   AF-A0A226MJ95-F1
#
_cell.length_a   1.000
_cell.length_b   1.000
_cell.length_c   1.000
_cell.angle_alpha   90.00
_cell.angle_beta   90.00
_cell.angle_gamma   90.00
#
_symmetry.space_group_name_H-M   'P 1'
#
loop_
_entity.id
_entity.type
_entity.pdbx_description
1 polymer ?
#
loop_
_entity_poly.entity_id
_entity_poly.type
_entity_poly.pdbx_seq_one_letter_code
_entity_poly.pdbx_strand_id
1 'polypeptide(L)'
;CVAKTGIILLFGEITSWAIVDYQQIVRETLNRIGYDDSSKVNSQEYLTSLPKISFTKTCTVLVAFEQQCKEIKNAVSNGKSDDIRAEDQVMGFYTRH
;
A
#
# COMPACT_ATOMS: atom_id res chain seq x y z
N CYS A 1 5.36 -1.18 0.42
CA CYS A 1 4.48 -1.39 1.61
C CYS A 1 4.86 -2.68 2.30
N VAL A 2 4.79 -2.73 3.62
CA VAL A 2 5.07 -3.94 4.42
C VAL A 2 3.91 -4.15 5.39
N ALA A 3 3.47 -5.39 5.55
CA ALA A 3 2.41 -5.79 6.47
C ALA A 3 2.95 -6.78 7.50
N LYS A 4 2.68 -6.53 8.78
CA LYS A 4 2.97 -7.43 9.91
C LYS A 4 1.77 -7.47 10.85
N THR A 5 1.70 -8.47 11.73
CA THR A 5 0.65 -8.57 12.75
C THR A 5 0.51 -7.25 13.52
N GLY A 6 -0.63 -6.59 13.38
CA GLY A 6 -0.95 -5.32 14.03
C GLY A 6 -0.34 -4.07 13.37
N ILE A 7 0.43 -4.17 12.29
CA ILE A 7 1.10 -3.00 11.66
C ILE A 7 1.03 -3.05 10.13
N ILE A 8 0.65 -1.94 9.52
CA ILE A 8 0.84 -1.65 8.10
C ILE A 8 1.81 -0.48 7.97
N LEU A 9 2.94 -0.69 7.31
CA LEU A 9 3.91 0.36 7.00
C LEU A 9 3.82 0.75 5.53
N LEU A 10 3.38 1.98 5.29
CA LEU A 10 3.46 2.65 4.00
C LEU A 10 4.73 3.50 3.96
N PHE A 11 5.57 3.26 2.97
CA PHE A 11 6.84 3.97 2.81
C PHE A 11 7.24 3.98 1.34
N GLY A 12 8.10 4.94 0.99
CA GLY A 12 8.59 5.17 -0.37
C GLY A 12 8.61 6.65 -0.71
N GLU A 13 8.73 6.97 -1.99
CA GLU A 13 8.74 8.35 -2.48
C GLU A 13 7.38 8.70 -3.07
N ILE A 14 6.84 9.88 -2.73
CA ILE A 14 5.63 10.42 -3.35
C ILE A 14 5.79 11.91 -3.66
N THR A 15 5.47 12.28 -4.89
CA THR A 15 5.41 13.68 -5.33
C THR A 15 3.99 13.99 -5.77
N SER A 16 3.19 14.63 -4.90
CA SER A 16 1.81 15.01 -5.20
C SER A 16 1.35 16.19 -4.34
N TRP A 17 0.40 16.95 -4.87
CA TRP A 17 -0.33 18.00 -4.14
C TRP A 17 -1.62 17.48 -3.49
N ALA A 18 -1.95 16.21 -3.67
CA ALA A 18 -3.18 15.62 -3.17
C ALA A 18 -3.16 15.51 -1.63
N ILE A 19 -4.28 15.88 -1.02
CA ILE A 19 -4.55 15.60 0.40
C ILE A 19 -5.16 14.20 0.46
N VAL A 20 -4.42 13.23 0.98
CA VAL A 20 -4.79 11.81 0.96
C VAL A 20 -4.87 11.28 2.39
N ASP A 21 -6.03 10.71 2.75
CA ASP A 21 -6.19 9.96 3.99
C ASP A 21 -5.77 8.49 3.80
N TYR A 22 -4.49 8.23 4.08
CA TYR A 22 -3.93 6.89 4.00
C TYR A 22 -4.51 5.93 5.04
N GLN A 23 -5.00 6.42 6.18
CA GLN A 23 -5.62 5.56 7.19
C GLN A 23 -6.92 4.97 6.64
N GLN A 24 -7.75 5.82 6.03
CA GLN A 24 -9.00 5.40 5.43
C GLN A 24 -8.76 4.40 4.29
N ILE A 25 -7.87 4.72 3.36
CA ILE A 25 -7.58 3.87 2.19
C ILE A 25 -7.09 2.49 2.62
N VAL A 26 -6.18 2.42 3.61
CA VAL A 26 -5.67 1.14 4.11
C VAL A 26 -6.80 0.33 4.76
N ARG A 27 -7.64 0.95 5.59
CA ARG A 27 -8.73 0.25 6.29
C ARG A 27 -9.83 -0.23 5.33
N GLU A 28 -10.21 0.58 4.34
CA GLU A 28 -11.14 0.18 3.29
C GLU A 28 -10.59 -0.97 2.44
N THR A 29 -9.30 -0.91 2.09
CA THR A 29 -8.64 -1.98 1.34
C THR A 29 -8.62 -3.28 2.13
N LEU A 30 -8.25 -3.22 3.42
CA LEU A 30 -8.27 -4.37 4.32
C LEU A 30 -9.69 -4.94 4.49
N ASN A 31 -10.72 -4.08 4.57
CA ASN A 31 -12.11 -4.53 4.63
C ASN A 31 -12.52 -5.25 3.34
N ARG A 32 -12.17 -4.67 2.18
CA ARG A 32 -12.51 -5.23 0.85
C ARG A 32 -11.92 -6.61 0.64
N ILE A 33 -10.71 -6.87 1.14
CA ILE A 33 -10.05 -8.18 1.01
C ILE A 33 -10.41 -9.16 2.15
N GLY A 34 -11.23 -8.75 3.11
CA GLY A 34 -11.81 -9.63 4.14
C GLY A 34 -11.07 -9.68 5.48
N TYR A 35 -10.20 -8.72 5.79
CA TYR A 35 -9.61 -8.55 7.14
C TYR A 35 -10.48 -7.68 8.07
N ASP A 36 -11.77 -7.50 7.73
CA ASP A 36 -12.77 -6.69 8.44
C ASP A 36 -13.27 -7.32 9.73
N ASP A 37 -13.43 -8.64 9.77
CA ASP A 37 -13.97 -9.32 10.94
C ASP A 37 -13.48 -10.76 11.03
N SER A 38 -13.07 -11.18 12.24
CA SER A 38 -12.76 -12.58 12.51
C SER A 38 -14.01 -13.48 12.47
N SER A 39 -15.20 -12.89 12.28
CA SER A 39 -16.49 -13.57 12.16
C SER A 39 -16.70 -14.31 10.82
N LYS A 40 -15.87 -14.06 9.79
CA LYS A 40 -15.92 -14.82 8.51
C LYS A 40 -15.36 -16.24 8.61
N VAL A 41 -14.90 -16.67 9.79
CA VAL A 41 -14.66 -18.09 10.10
C VAL A 41 -16.02 -18.76 10.32
N ASN A 42 -16.47 -19.43 9.28
CA ASN A 42 -17.69 -20.20 9.12
C ASN A 42 -17.76 -21.50 9.95
N SER A 43 -17.43 -21.46 11.24
CA SER A 43 -17.67 -22.58 12.16
C SER A 43 -18.24 -22.09 13.49
N GLN A 44 -19.54 -22.35 13.66
CA GLN A 44 -20.44 -21.94 14.73
C GLN A 44 -20.11 -22.48 16.13
N GLU A 45 -18.93 -23.02 16.40
CA GLU A 45 -18.68 -23.70 17.67
C GLU A 45 -17.18 -23.67 18.00
N TYR A 46 -16.73 -22.69 18.82
CA TYR A 46 -15.66 -22.83 19.85
C TYR A 46 -15.13 -21.47 20.42
N LEU A 47 -15.42 -20.30 19.85
CA LEU A 47 -14.71 -19.04 20.20
C LEU A 47 -15.59 -17.92 20.78
N THR A 48 -16.56 -18.24 21.63
CA THR A 48 -17.44 -17.23 22.28
C THR A 48 -16.80 -16.51 23.48
N SER A 49 -15.55 -16.82 23.84
CA SER A 49 -14.86 -16.27 25.03
C SER A 49 -13.51 -15.59 24.75
N LEU A 50 -13.02 -15.55 23.50
CA LEU A 50 -11.81 -14.79 23.16
C LEU A 50 -12.15 -13.41 22.57
N PRO A 51 -11.38 -12.35 22.91
CA PRO A 51 -11.57 -11.04 22.32
C PRO A 51 -11.45 -11.16 20.78
N LYS A 52 -12.53 -10.82 20.07
CA LYS A 52 -12.57 -10.77 18.61
C LYS A 52 -11.70 -9.61 18.14
N ILE A 53 -10.47 -9.91 17.71
CA ILE A 53 -9.50 -8.92 17.22
C ILE A 53 -9.76 -8.70 15.72
N SER A 54 -10.44 -7.60 15.39
CA SER A 54 -10.60 -7.14 14.00
C SER A 54 -9.35 -6.38 13.57
N PHE A 55 -8.60 -6.93 12.62
CA PHE A 55 -7.34 -6.34 12.16
C PHE A 55 -7.54 -4.93 11.60
N THR A 56 -8.64 -4.66 10.89
CA THR A 56 -8.96 -3.33 10.37
C THR A 56 -9.22 -2.28 11.44
N LYS A 57 -9.57 -2.68 12.66
CA LYS A 57 -9.74 -1.77 13.80
C LYS A 57 -8.47 -1.67 14.62
N THR A 58 -7.76 -2.78 14.81
CA THR A 58 -6.62 -2.86 15.75
C THR A 58 -5.26 -2.62 15.11
N CYS A 59 -5.14 -2.60 13.77
CA CYS A 59 -3.85 -2.35 13.14
C CYS A 59 -3.43 -0.87 13.21
N THR A 60 -2.18 -0.65 13.55
CA THR A 60 -1.49 0.64 13.43
C THR A 60 -1.04 0.83 12.00
N VAL A 61 -1.42 1.95 11.38
CA VAL A 61 -0.94 2.31 10.04
C VAL A 61 0.10 3.41 10.20
N LEU A 62 1.33 3.09 9.82
CA LEU A 62 2.48 3.99 9.83
C LEU A 62 2.75 4.48 8.40
N VAL A 63 2.99 5.78 8.25
CA VAL A 63 3.23 6.42 6.96
C VAL A 63 4.57 7.15 7.03
N ALA A 64 5.50 6.73 6.16
CA ALA A 64 6.85 7.27 6.05
C ALA A 64 7.17 7.50 4.56
N PHE A 65 6.49 8.49 3.97
CA PHE A 65 6.77 8.90 2.59
C PHE A 65 7.74 10.08 2.56
N GLU A 66 8.68 10.03 1.64
CA GLU A 66 9.60 11.13 1.34
C GLU A 66 9.27 11.75 -0.02
N GLN A 67 9.74 12.97 -0.28
CA GLN A 67 9.63 13.55 -1.62
C GLN A 67 10.63 12.88 -2.55
N GLN A 68 10.26 12.75 -3.83
CA GLN A 68 11.17 12.19 -4.83
C GLN A 68 12.45 13.02 -4.94
N CYS A 69 13.60 12.36 -5.10
CA CYS A 69 14.88 13.04 -5.24
C CYS A 69 14.89 13.96 -6.49
N LYS A 70 15.37 15.20 -6.34
CA LYS A 70 15.43 16.20 -7.43
C LYS A 70 16.28 15.74 -8.61
N GLU A 71 17.31 14.94 -8.36
CA GLU A 71 18.20 14.41 -9.41
C GLU A 71 17.48 13.40 -10.31
N ILE A 72 16.75 12.45 -9.71
CA ILE A 72 15.92 11.47 -10.42
C ILE A 72 14.80 12.18 -11.18
N LYS A 73 14.11 13.12 -10.52
CA LYS A 73 13.03 13.90 -11.12
C LYS A 73 13.48 14.67 -12.36
N ASN A 74 14.64 15.34 -12.30
CA ASN A 74 15.18 16.10 -13.43
C ASN A 74 15.65 15.19 -14.57
N ALA A 75 16.20 14.01 -14.27
CA ALA A 75 16.59 13.03 -15.29
C ALA A 75 15.37 12.51 -16.08
N VAL A 76 14.22 12.41 -15.43
CA VAL A 76 12.94 11.97 -16.01
C VAL A 76 12.23 13.11 -16.77
N SER A 77 12.25 14.34 -16.24
CA SER A 77 11.49 15.47 -16.77
C SER A 77 12.20 16.30 -17.84
N ASN A 78 13.50 16.12 -18.07
CA ASN A 78 14.27 16.92 -19.03
C ASN A 78 14.10 16.51 -20.51
N GLY A 79 13.19 15.58 -20.81
CA GLY A 79 12.74 15.31 -22.18
C GLY A 79 11.69 16.33 -22.63
N LYS A 80 11.61 16.61 -23.95
CA LYS A 80 10.43 17.27 -24.53
C LYS A 80 9.17 16.46 -24.16
N SER A 81 7.97 17.03 -24.26
CA SER A 81 6.70 16.44 -23.76
C SER A 81 6.44 14.97 -24.13
N ASP A 82 7.12 14.44 -25.14
CA ASP A 82 6.94 13.10 -25.68
C ASP A 82 8.07 12.12 -25.26
N ASP A 83 9.12 12.60 -24.57
CA ASP A 83 10.31 11.84 -24.17
C ASP A 83 10.34 11.59 -22.65
N ILE A 84 9.34 10.86 -22.12
CA ILE A 84 9.40 10.38 -20.73
C ILE A 84 10.44 9.26 -20.67
N ARG A 85 11.54 9.51 -19.94
CA ARG A 85 12.57 8.51 -19.67
C ARG A 85 12.16 7.61 -18.51
N ALA A 86 12.59 6.34 -18.55
CA ALA A 86 12.39 5.43 -17.44
C ALA A 86 13.18 5.91 -16.21
N GLU A 87 12.54 5.93 -15.04
CA GLU A 87 13.17 6.34 -13.77
C GLU A 87 14.25 5.32 -13.34
N ASP A 88 13.96 4.03 -13.54
CA ASP A 88 14.85 2.91 -13.29
C ASP A 88 15.04 2.05 -14.54
N GLN A 89 16.22 1.45 -14.68
CA GLN A 89 16.49 0.51 -15.75
C GLN A 89 15.85 -0.85 -15.45
N VAL A 90 15.00 -1.35 -16.36
CA VAL A 90 14.37 -2.68 -16.26
C VAL A 90 14.64 -3.51 -17.50
N MET A 91 14.93 -4.80 -17.32
CA MET A 91 15.02 -5.79 -18.41
C MET A 91 13.72 -6.61 -18.44
N GLY A 92 12.94 -6.47 -19.51
CA GLY A 92 11.70 -7.22 -19.73
C GLY A 92 11.90 -8.34 -20.75
N PHE A 93 11.42 -9.54 -20.45
CA PHE A 93 11.33 -10.64 -21.40
C PHE A 93 9.88 -10.79 -21.87
N TYR A 94 9.67 -10.78 -23.18
CA TYR A 94 8.38 -11.10 -23.79
C TYR A 94 8.55 -12.32 -24.70
N THR A 95 7.82 -13.39 -24.43
CA THR A 95 7.68 -14.52 -25.34
C THR A 95 6.57 -14.22 -26.34
N ARG A 96 6.91 -14.13 -27.64
CA ARG A 96 5.91 -14.16 -28.71
C ARG A 96 5.41 -15.59 -28.87
N HIS A 97 4.09 -15.79 -28.74
CA HIS A 97 3.41 -16.99 -29.21
C HIS A 97 3.20 -16.92 -30.72
#